data_AF-A0A258DZ60-F1
#
_entry.id   AF-A0A258DZ60-F1
#
_cell.length_a   1.000
_cell.length_b   1.000
_cell.length_c   1.000
_cell.angle_alpha   90.00
_cell.angle_beta   90.00
_cell.angle_gamma   90.00
#
_symmetry.space_group_name_H-M   'P 1'
#
loop_
_entity.id
_entity.type
_entity.pdbx_description
1 polymer ?
#
loop_
_entity_poly.entity_id
_entity_poly.type
_entity_poly.pdbx_seq_one_letter_code
_entity_poly.pdbx_strand_id
1 'polypeptide(L)'
;IAHRYQESKTLKNVLILGKETFDYKGKLGGRPNLVPIYTSRNSLNPLQTYSSDDFLGLIDWGQGVWEESREGDELLQIGVGRIPAINFIEANLMVDKIIAYETGRFDPSIFPSFTLLADDADNAIHMRDSESHAAYLEQNHGEIKIDRLYLDAFEQIQAGNRQQSPQAKAALETNLQKGPLVVNYVGHGNETTLMAEEVFTVSDISEWAKQNPMALWVTATCEFGRQDSPLLRSGAEELLFASQKGAIGLLTTGRPVFSSVNFQLNEAFVRQVFRKAGGQSQDLGTIFKETKNQSLNGVLNRNFSLLGDPSLKLAAPELEIAVNGFFKPSSTEPQDTLIALEEIELIAEVIDPITKATVSSFNGDYILELRAAATPSRTLGDENSPFEYLEEKTLLFRGQGSVENGVLKGKFLIPNHLSQPIESGNLRILAWEEESAYRAVGHIKPILSQNPTPPNDQTGPEISPALEGKTEGPFVFNTTQIQVGADIFDLNGIQVSGQVPGQDLYLQVNDQSPIILNEEFLAINGSYEKGTFLVTV
;
A
#
# COMPACT_ATOMS: atom_id res chain seq x y z
N ILE A 1 10.55 19.47 26.03
CA ILE A 1 10.61 18.04 25.62
C ILE A 1 11.59 17.27 26.49
N ALA A 2 12.90 17.54 26.42
CA ALA A 2 13.93 16.85 27.21
C ALA A 2 13.63 16.74 28.71
N HIS A 3 13.23 17.84 29.37
CA HIS A 3 12.85 17.81 30.78
C HIS A 3 11.79 16.73 31.10
N ARG A 4 10.71 16.67 30.32
CA ARG A 4 9.64 15.66 30.47
C ARG A 4 10.12 14.23 30.22
N TYR A 5 10.96 14.06 29.19
CA TYR A 5 11.55 12.75 28.90
C TYR A 5 12.45 12.27 30.04
N GLN A 6 13.30 13.15 30.60
CA GLN A 6 14.24 12.78 31.65
C GLN A 6 13.55 12.48 33.01
N GLU A 7 12.35 12.99 33.25
CA GLU A 7 11.57 12.69 34.47
C GLU A 7 11.19 11.20 34.59
N SER A 8 10.89 10.52 33.48
CA SER A 8 10.29 9.18 33.51
C SER A 8 10.75 8.22 32.41
N LYS A 9 11.37 8.74 31.35
CA LYS A 9 11.76 8.00 30.13
C LYS A 9 10.58 7.33 29.40
N THR A 10 9.35 7.79 29.63
CA THR A 10 8.14 7.23 29.00
C THR A 10 7.59 8.05 27.84
N LEU A 11 8.05 9.31 27.66
CA LEU A 11 7.68 10.11 26.50
C LEU A 11 8.14 9.38 25.23
N LYS A 12 7.20 9.03 24.35
CA LYS A 12 7.45 8.24 23.15
C LYS A 12 7.53 9.07 21.87
N ASN A 13 6.61 10.03 21.73
CA ASN A 13 6.43 10.83 20.53
C ASN A 13 6.18 12.30 20.87
N VAL A 14 6.55 13.20 19.96
CA VAL A 14 6.18 14.62 19.99
C VAL A 14 5.63 15.05 18.63
N LEU A 15 4.39 15.53 18.63
CA LEU A 15 3.78 16.17 17.48
C LEU A 15 4.00 17.69 17.56
N ILE A 16 4.45 18.28 16.46
CA ILE A 16 4.59 19.72 16.30
C ILE A 16 3.46 20.20 15.39
N LEU A 17 2.56 21.02 15.91
CA LEU A 17 1.45 21.58 15.15
C LEU A 17 1.74 23.05 14.82
N GLY A 18 2.03 23.32 13.56
CA GLY A 18 2.28 24.66 13.04
C GLY A 18 3.40 24.68 12.00
N LYS A 19 3.27 25.55 11.01
CA LYS A 19 4.30 25.76 9.99
C LYS A 19 5.59 26.34 10.57
N GLU A 20 6.70 25.87 10.04
CA GLU A 20 8.05 26.39 10.18
C GLU A 20 8.48 27.17 8.94
N THR A 21 9.50 28.03 9.08
CA THR A 21 10.25 28.53 7.93
C THR A 21 11.73 28.71 8.25
N PHE A 22 12.58 28.68 7.23
CA PHE A 22 13.97 29.14 7.37
C PHE A 22 14.07 30.66 7.57
N ASP A 23 13.02 31.43 7.24
CA ASP A 23 12.95 32.88 7.45
C ASP A 23 12.45 33.23 8.86
N TYR A 24 13.25 32.81 9.86
CA TYR A 24 12.91 32.98 11.27
C TYR A 24 12.60 34.43 11.67
N LYS A 25 13.22 35.39 10.98
CA LYS A 25 13.12 36.83 11.28
C LYS A 25 12.04 37.54 10.45
N GLY A 26 11.30 36.81 9.60
CA GLY A 26 10.25 37.36 8.75
C GLY A 26 10.76 38.43 7.77
N LYS A 27 11.99 38.29 7.27
CA LYS A 27 12.62 39.27 6.37
C LYS A 27 12.15 39.13 4.92
N LEU A 28 11.85 37.91 4.49
CA LEU A 28 11.39 37.60 3.13
C LEU A 28 9.87 37.75 3.02
N GLY A 29 9.14 37.58 4.14
CA GLY A 29 7.69 37.53 4.15
C GLY A 29 7.17 36.20 3.57
N GLY A 30 5.86 36.13 3.30
CA GLY A 30 5.20 34.91 2.82
C GLY A 30 4.45 34.17 3.92
N ARG A 31 4.54 32.84 3.93
CA ARG A 31 3.89 31.97 4.90
C ARG A 31 4.48 32.16 6.30
N PRO A 32 3.67 32.01 7.36
CA PRO A 32 4.11 32.30 8.72
C PRO A 32 5.09 31.26 9.25
N ASN A 33 6.02 31.71 10.10
CA ASN A 33 6.81 30.85 10.97
C ASN A 33 6.12 30.77 12.33
N LEU A 34 5.27 29.75 12.54
CA LEU A 34 4.48 29.57 13.75
C LEU A 34 5.24 28.78 14.82
N VAL A 35 5.92 27.69 14.42
CA VAL A 35 6.76 26.89 15.30
C VAL A 35 8.12 26.68 14.64
N PRO A 36 9.22 27.14 15.28
CA PRO A 36 10.58 26.98 14.77
C PRO A 36 10.98 25.57 14.36
N ILE A 37 11.93 25.48 13.44
CA ILE A 37 12.66 24.26 13.07
C ILE A 37 14.17 24.49 13.24
N TYR A 38 14.94 23.42 13.49
CA TYR A 38 16.40 23.51 13.43
C TYR A 38 16.83 23.67 11.98
N THR A 39 17.71 24.63 11.70
CA THR A 39 18.26 24.87 10.36
C THR A 39 19.77 24.70 10.37
N SER A 40 20.32 24.13 9.31
CA SER A 40 21.76 24.01 9.13
C SER A 40 22.49 25.36 9.21
N ARG A 41 23.77 25.35 9.61
CA ARG A 41 24.62 26.56 9.55
C ARG A 41 25.05 26.86 8.12
N ASN A 42 25.25 25.82 7.31
CA ASN A 42 25.47 26.00 5.88
C ASN A 42 24.21 26.60 5.23
N SER A 43 24.39 27.65 4.44
CA SER A 43 23.33 28.36 3.73
C SER A 43 23.61 28.51 2.23
N LEU A 44 24.68 27.91 1.71
CA LEU A 44 25.18 28.14 0.34
C LEU A 44 25.15 26.88 -0.53
N ASN A 45 25.35 25.70 0.05
CA ASN A 45 25.37 24.44 -0.70
C ASN A 45 24.04 23.69 -0.48
N PRO A 46 23.16 23.58 -1.48
CA PRO A 46 21.85 22.94 -1.34
C PRO A 46 21.91 21.51 -0.76
N LEU A 47 22.91 20.72 -1.14
CA LEU A 47 23.12 19.33 -0.67
C LEU A 47 23.58 19.25 0.81
N GLN A 48 23.99 20.38 1.39
CA GLN A 48 24.46 20.47 2.78
C GLN A 48 23.60 21.42 3.61
N THR A 49 22.56 22.02 3.00
CA THR A 49 21.52 22.73 3.75
C THR A 49 20.42 21.76 4.14
N TYR A 50 19.79 22.00 5.28
CA TYR A 50 18.67 21.20 5.76
C TYR A 50 17.89 21.94 6.84
N SER A 51 16.63 21.53 7.00
CA SER A 51 15.80 21.86 8.15
C SER A 51 15.30 20.55 8.76
N SER A 52 15.35 20.41 10.08
CA SER A 52 15.04 19.13 10.72
C SER A 52 14.43 19.31 12.11
N ASP A 53 13.32 18.61 12.35
CA ASP A 53 12.74 18.49 13.69
C ASP A 53 13.40 17.39 14.53
N ASP A 54 14.24 16.55 13.92
CA ASP A 54 14.97 15.47 14.61
C ASP A 54 15.72 16.00 15.84
N PHE A 55 16.25 17.22 15.74
CA PHE A 55 16.92 17.91 16.83
C PHE A 55 16.10 17.94 18.13
N LEU A 56 14.77 18.01 18.04
CA LEU A 56 13.87 18.00 19.19
C LEU A 56 13.67 16.60 19.80
N GLY A 57 14.08 15.54 19.10
CA GLY A 57 14.14 14.16 19.57
C GLY A 57 15.52 13.72 20.07
N LEU A 58 16.55 14.56 19.93
CA LEU A 58 17.90 14.36 20.50
C LEU A 58 17.93 14.88 21.94
N ILE A 59 17.42 14.08 22.86
CA ILE A 59 17.06 14.54 24.22
C ILE A 59 17.71 13.74 25.34
N ASP A 60 18.65 12.84 25.04
CA ASP A 60 19.41 12.17 26.08
C ASP A 60 20.52 13.06 26.69
N TRP A 61 21.05 12.65 27.84
CA TRP A 61 22.13 13.37 28.48
C TRP A 61 23.37 13.42 27.58
N GLY A 62 23.92 14.61 27.37
CA GLY A 62 25.07 14.83 26.49
C GLY A 62 24.69 15.17 25.05
N GLN A 63 23.44 14.95 24.63
CA GLN A 63 22.95 15.37 23.32
C GLN A 63 22.61 16.87 23.29
N GLY A 64 22.57 17.45 22.09
CA GLY A 64 22.16 18.85 21.85
C GLY A 64 23.20 19.70 21.11
N VAL A 65 24.45 19.21 20.99
CA VAL A 65 25.43 19.74 20.04
C VAL A 65 25.41 18.87 18.79
N TRP A 66 24.58 19.24 17.81
CA TRP A 66 24.40 18.44 16.60
C TRP A 66 25.42 18.83 15.51
N GLU A 67 26.66 18.38 15.67
CA GLU A 67 27.77 18.75 14.79
C GLU A 67 27.48 18.43 13.32
N GLU A 68 27.80 19.34 12.40
CA GLU A 68 27.51 19.19 10.97
C GLU A 68 28.60 18.40 10.24
N SER A 69 28.96 17.24 10.80
CA SER A 69 29.99 16.34 10.31
C SER A 69 29.46 14.89 10.33
N ARG A 70 30.26 13.94 9.84
CA ARG A 70 29.96 12.50 10.00
C ARG A 70 30.15 12.01 11.45
N GLU A 71 30.92 12.73 12.26
CA GLU A 71 31.15 12.37 13.67
C GLU A 71 30.03 12.88 14.58
N GLY A 72 29.18 13.80 14.08
CA GLY A 72 28.04 14.37 14.78
C GLY A 72 26.73 13.59 14.64
N ASP A 73 26.80 12.30 14.29
CA ASP A 73 25.62 11.45 14.25
C ASP A 73 25.12 11.16 15.67
N GLU A 74 23.82 11.29 15.86
CA GLU A 74 23.15 11.21 17.15
C GLU A 74 21.89 10.38 17.02
N LEU A 75 21.57 9.61 18.06
CA LEU A 75 20.40 8.73 18.05
C LEU A 75 19.18 9.48 18.56
N LEU A 76 18.10 9.42 17.77
CA LEU A 76 16.78 9.86 18.20
C LEU A 76 16.26 8.98 19.33
N GLN A 77 15.79 9.61 20.40
CA GLN A 77 15.22 8.92 21.57
C GLN A 77 13.71 8.75 21.48
N ILE A 78 13.04 9.66 20.76
CA ILE A 78 11.58 9.71 20.60
C ILE A 78 11.24 9.94 19.13
N GLY A 79 10.02 9.55 18.74
CA GLY A 79 9.47 9.93 17.44
C GLY A 79 9.13 11.41 17.39
N VAL A 80 9.44 12.04 16.27
CA VAL A 80 9.12 13.46 16.01
C VAL A 80 8.34 13.53 14.70
N GLY A 81 7.20 14.21 14.72
CA GLY A 81 6.43 14.48 13.52
C GLY A 81 5.85 15.89 13.54
N ARG A 82 5.61 16.46 12.35
CA ARG A 82 5.07 17.81 12.21
C ARG A 82 3.83 17.85 11.33
N ILE A 83 2.82 18.60 11.74
CA ILE A 83 1.73 19.05 10.88
C ILE A 83 1.96 20.55 10.60
N PRO A 84 2.46 20.93 9.41
CA PRO A 84 2.87 22.30 9.10
C PRO A 84 1.69 23.22 8.76
N ALA A 85 0.61 23.17 9.54
CA ALA A 85 -0.59 23.96 9.33
C ALA A 85 -0.30 25.45 9.53
N ILE A 86 -0.81 26.31 8.64
CA ILE A 86 -0.66 27.77 8.75
C ILE A 86 -1.85 28.46 9.41
N ASN A 87 -2.96 27.76 9.60
CA ASN A 87 -4.18 28.29 10.18
C ASN A 87 -5.05 27.18 10.79
N PHE A 88 -6.15 27.59 11.44
CA PHE A 88 -7.09 26.68 12.08
C PHE A 88 -7.74 25.69 11.10
N ILE A 89 -8.06 26.10 9.88
CA ILE A 89 -8.75 25.26 8.89
C ILE A 89 -7.86 24.06 8.52
N GLU A 90 -6.59 24.31 8.22
CA GLU A 90 -5.63 23.25 7.89
C GLU A 90 -5.35 22.31 9.06
N ALA A 91 -5.21 22.86 10.27
CA ALA A 91 -5.06 22.06 11.47
C ALA A 91 -6.27 21.14 11.68
N ASN A 92 -7.49 21.67 11.52
CA ASN A 92 -8.72 20.90 11.66
C ASN A 92 -8.85 19.83 10.58
N LEU A 93 -8.48 20.13 9.33
CA LEU A 93 -8.49 19.14 8.23
C LEU A 93 -7.61 17.93 8.55
N MET A 94 -6.39 18.15 9.06
CA MET A 94 -5.52 17.03 9.44
C MET A 94 -6.04 16.26 10.65
N VAL A 95 -6.54 16.95 11.68
CA VAL A 95 -7.15 16.29 12.85
C VAL A 95 -8.34 15.42 12.43
N ASP A 96 -9.23 15.93 11.58
CA ASP A 96 -10.39 15.18 11.09
C ASP A 96 -9.96 13.94 10.29
N LYS A 97 -8.92 14.07 9.45
CA LYS A 97 -8.33 12.92 8.72
C LYS A 97 -7.80 11.85 9.65
N ILE A 98 -7.01 12.24 10.66
CA ILE A 98 -6.42 11.33 11.64
C ILE A 98 -7.53 10.59 12.40
N ILE A 99 -8.53 11.30 12.90
CA ILE A 99 -9.66 10.69 13.61
C ILE A 99 -10.42 9.73 12.68
N ALA A 100 -10.71 10.12 11.44
CA ALA A 100 -11.40 9.25 10.49
C ALA A 100 -10.61 7.97 10.18
N TYR A 101 -9.29 8.09 10.05
CA TYR A 101 -8.38 6.96 9.80
C TYR A 101 -8.31 6.01 10.99
N GLU A 102 -8.08 6.52 12.20
CA GLU A 102 -7.95 5.70 13.42
C GLU A 102 -9.28 5.09 13.88
N THR A 103 -10.41 5.69 13.53
CA THR A 103 -11.75 5.13 13.81
C THR A 103 -12.20 4.08 12.79
N GLY A 104 -11.36 3.75 11.80
CA GLY A 104 -11.54 2.55 10.97
C GLY A 104 -12.76 2.57 10.05
N ARG A 105 -13.27 3.74 9.66
CA ARG A 105 -14.47 3.84 8.82
C ARG A 105 -14.18 3.65 7.34
N PHE A 106 -13.45 2.62 6.95
CA PHE A 106 -13.18 2.28 5.55
C PHE A 106 -13.62 0.83 5.26
N ASP A 107 -13.63 0.45 3.98
CA ASP A 107 -14.01 -0.92 3.58
C ASP A 107 -13.03 -1.94 4.19
N PRO A 108 -13.48 -2.78 5.15
CA PRO A 108 -12.60 -3.67 5.89
C PRO A 108 -12.11 -4.86 5.04
N SER A 109 -12.72 -5.11 3.87
CA SER A 109 -12.39 -6.20 2.95
C SER A 109 -11.18 -5.90 2.04
N ILE A 110 -10.65 -4.68 2.08
CA ILE A 110 -9.46 -4.27 1.30
C ILE A 110 -8.20 -4.92 1.90
N PHE A 111 -7.53 -5.77 1.12
CA PHE A 111 -6.23 -6.32 1.53
C PHE A 111 -5.22 -5.21 1.82
N PRO A 112 -4.45 -5.31 2.92
CA PRO A 112 -3.37 -4.35 3.16
C PRO A 112 -2.33 -4.44 2.03
N SER A 113 -2.02 -3.30 1.40
CA SER A 113 -1.06 -3.25 0.31
C SER A 113 0.01 -2.18 0.49
N PHE A 114 1.14 -2.40 -0.19
CA PHE A 114 2.29 -1.50 -0.29
C PHE A 114 2.57 -1.26 -1.77
N THR A 115 2.49 0.00 -2.20
CA THR A 115 2.69 0.38 -3.59
C THR A 115 4.09 0.93 -3.82
N LEU A 116 4.80 0.36 -4.79
CA LEU A 116 6.11 0.82 -5.26
C LEU A 116 5.90 1.62 -6.54
N LEU A 117 6.14 2.93 -6.48
CA LEU A 117 6.11 3.84 -7.61
C LEU A 117 7.55 4.21 -7.98
N ALA A 118 8.00 3.91 -9.19
CA ALA A 118 9.40 4.11 -9.58
C ALA A 118 9.53 4.86 -10.90
N ASP A 119 10.45 5.83 -10.89
CA ASP A 119 10.96 6.53 -12.08
C ASP A 119 11.79 5.57 -12.93
N ASP A 120 11.82 5.78 -14.24
CA ASP A 120 12.49 4.93 -15.21
C ASP A 120 13.91 5.38 -15.58
N ALA A 121 14.32 6.58 -15.15
CA ALA A 121 15.62 7.17 -15.45
C ALA A 121 16.85 6.42 -14.87
N ASP A 122 18.05 6.94 -15.18
CA ASP A 122 19.34 6.57 -14.57
C ASP A 122 19.69 5.07 -14.67
N ASN A 123 19.47 4.45 -15.84
CA ASN A 123 19.73 3.03 -16.05
C ASN A 123 18.96 2.15 -15.07
N ALA A 124 17.67 2.45 -14.84
CA ALA A 124 16.73 1.71 -14.00
C ALA A 124 17.17 1.56 -12.53
N ILE A 125 17.95 2.51 -11.99
CA ILE A 125 18.38 2.43 -10.58
C ILE A 125 17.19 2.49 -9.62
N HIS A 126 16.20 3.36 -9.89
CA HIS A 126 15.04 3.54 -9.02
C HIS A 126 14.13 2.31 -9.01
N MET A 127 13.98 1.64 -10.14
CA MET A 127 13.30 0.34 -10.24
C MET A 127 14.07 -0.77 -9.52
N ARG A 128 15.40 -0.85 -9.65
CA ARG A 128 16.23 -1.83 -8.91
C ARG A 128 16.13 -1.65 -7.40
N ASP A 129 16.16 -0.41 -6.93
CA ASP A 129 16.01 -0.07 -5.53
C ASP A 129 14.61 -0.49 -5.02
N SER A 130 13.57 -0.19 -5.80
CA SER A 130 12.19 -0.62 -5.53
C SER A 130 12.03 -2.14 -5.49
N GLU A 131 12.68 -2.88 -6.40
CA GLU A 131 12.67 -4.35 -6.37
C GLU A 131 13.42 -4.92 -5.18
N SER A 132 14.48 -4.26 -4.69
CA SER A 132 15.12 -4.66 -3.43
C SER A 132 14.17 -4.51 -2.24
N HIS A 133 13.31 -3.49 -2.25
CA HIS A 133 12.29 -3.30 -1.23
C HIS A 133 11.16 -4.34 -1.37
N ALA A 134 10.71 -4.61 -2.60
CA ALA A 134 9.73 -5.64 -2.91
C ALA A 134 10.17 -7.02 -2.39
N ALA A 135 11.39 -7.43 -2.71
CA ALA A 135 11.94 -8.72 -2.30
C ALA A 135 11.98 -8.88 -0.78
N TYR A 136 12.31 -7.82 -0.03
CA TYR A 136 12.26 -7.85 1.43
C TYR A 136 10.82 -8.05 1.93
N LEU A 137 9.86 -7.29 1.39
CA LEU A 137 8.45 -7.38 1.80
C LEU A 137 7.87 -8.75 1.45
N GLU A 138 8.11 -9.29 0.26
CA GLU A 138 7.62 -10.61 -0.16
C GLU A 138 8.20 -11.77 0.67
N GLN A 139 9.42 -11.58 1.21
CA GLN A 139 10.08 -12.55 2.08
C GLN A 139 9.57 -12.49 3.53
N ASN A 140 9.30 -11.29 4.05
CA ASN A 140 9.06 -11.07 5.49
C ASN A 140 7.62 -10.71 5.84
N HIS A 141 6.83 -10.29 4.85
CA HIS A 141 5.49 -9.71 4.98
C HIS A 141 4.58 -10.19 3.84
N GLY A 142 4.51 -11.50 3.62
CA GLY A 142 3.72 -12.10 2.53
C GLY A 142 2.21 -11.81 2.60
N GLU A 143 1.72 -11.44 3.79
CA GLU A 143 0.37 -10.95 4.04
C GLU A 143 0.06 -9.59 3.40
N ILE A 144 1.09 -8.81 3.06
CA ILE A 144 0.95 -7.50 2.41
C ILE A 144 1.02 -7.68 0.89
N LYS A 145 0.03 -7.15 0.17
CA LYS A 145 0.04 -7.12 -1.29
C LYS A 145 1.02 -6.08 -1.79
N ILE A 146 1.84 -6.43 -2.79
CA ILE A 146 2.82 -5.51 -3.39
C ILE A 146 2.32 -5.10 -4.78
N ASP A 147 1.99 -3.82 -4.93
CA ASP A 147 1.58 -3.24 -6.20
C ASP A 147 2.78 -2.51 -6.82
N ARG A 148 3.13 -2.83 -8.07
CA ARG A 148 4.25 -2.20 -8.79
C ARG A 148 3.73 -1.24 -9.85
N LEU A 149 4.01 0.05 -9.66
CA LEU A 149 3.71 1.11 -10.61
C LEU A 149 5.04 1.68 -11.13
N TYR A 150 5.69 0.96 -12.04
CA TYR A 150 6.93 1.42 -12.66
C TYR A 150 6.60 2.20 -13.90
N LEU A 151 7.10 3.43 -14.02
CA LEU A 151 6.78 4.32 -15.14
C LEU A 151 7.03 3.64 -16.49
N ASP A 152 8.18 2.97 -16.63
CA ASP A 152 8.59 2.23 -17.84
C ASP A 152 7.65 1.05 -18.19
N ALA A 153 6.72 0.64 -17.31
CA ALA A 153 5.72 -0.37 -17.60
C ALA A 153 4.48 0.20 -18.33
N PHE A 154 4.39 1.52 -18.48
CA PHE A 154 3.28 2.23 -19.10
C PHE A 154 3.75 3.01 -20.33
N GLU A 155 2.89 3.13 -21.34
CA GLU A 155 3.24 3.87 -22.55
C GLU A 155 3.54 5.35 -22.23
N GLN A 156 4.65 5.85 -22.77
CA GLN A 156 5.06 7.25 -22.68
C GLN A 156 4.88 7.94 -24.03
N ILE A 157 4.04 8.97 -24.05
CA ILE A 157 3.71 9.72 -25.26
C ILE A 157 4.43 11.08 -25.28
N GLN A 158 4.89 11.49 -26.45
CA GLN A 158 5.50 12.80 -26.63
C GLN A 158 4.44 13.92 -26.64
N ALA A 159 4.49 14.81 -25.66
CA ALA A 159 3.66 16.00 -25.54
C ALA A 159 4.51 17.28 -25.71
N GLY A 160 4.76 17.65 -26.97
CA GLY A 160 5.64 18.78 -27.30
C GLY A 160 7.10 18.46 -26.96
N ASN A 161 7.71 19.18 -26.02
CA ASN A 161 9.09 18.96 -25.57
C ASN A 161 9.19 18.10 -24.30
N ARG A 162 8.08 17.50 -23.84
CA ARG A 162 8.01 16.65 -22.65
C ARG A 162 7.39 15.31 -23.00
N GLN A 163 7.74 14.25 -22.27
CA GLN A 163 7.00 12.99 -22.28
C GLN A 163 5.92 13.04 -21.20
N GLN A 164 4.87 12.25 -21.39
CA GLN A 164 3.80 12.07 -20.42
C GLN A 164 3.35 10.61 -20.46
N SER A 165 2.94 10.06 -19.32
CA SER A 165 2.26 8.77 -19.26
C SER A 165 0.87 8.90 -18.63
N PRO A 166 -0.18 9.13 -19.45
CA PRO A 166 -1.56 9.15 -18.97
C PRO A 166 -1.97 7.84 -18.28
N GLN A 167 -1.43 6.71 -18.74
CA GLN A 167 -1.72 5.39 -18.17
C GLN A 167 -1.10 5.22 -16.78
N ALA A 168 0.18 5.61 -16.58
CA ALA A 168 0.81 5.57 -15.26
C ALA A 168 0.07 6.47 -14.25
N LYS A 169 -0.36 7.65 -14.70
CA LYS A 169 -1.14 8.59 -13.89
C LYS A 169 -2.51 8.02 -13.48
N ALA A 170 -3.24 7.43 -14.42
CA ALA A 170 -4.51 6.77 -14.12
C ALA A 170 -4.32 5.55 -13.20
N ALA A 171 -3.23 4.81 -13.36
CA ALA A 171 -2.89 3.68 -12.49
C ALA A 171 -2.59 4.12 -11.05
N LEU A 172 -1.87 5.23 -10.87
CA LEU A 172 -1.66 5.84 -9.56
C LEU A 172 -2.98 6.26 -8.92
N GLU A 173 -3.86 6.95 -9.65
CA GLU A 173 -5.16 7.36 -9.11
C GLU A 173 -6.03 6.16 -8.72
N THR A 174 -6.10 5.15 -9.59
CA THR A 174 -6.83 3.91 -9.32
C THR A 174 -6.27 3.19 -8.10
N ASN A 175 -4.95 3.13 -7.95
CA ASN A 175 -4.30 2.56 -6.78
C ASN A 175 -4.65 3.34 -5.51
N LEU A 176 -4.59 4.68 -5.53
CA LEU A 176 -4.96 5.51 -4.38
C LEU A 176 -6.43 5.30 -3.95
N GLN A 177 -7.34 5.08 -4.90
CA GLN A 177 -8.75 4.76 -4.61
C GLN A 177 -8.91 3.40 -3.91
N LYS A 178 -8.03 2.44 -4.19
CA LYS A 178 -7.99 1.13 -3.49
C LYS A 178 -7.47 1.24 -2.04
N GLY A 179 -6.91 2.39 -1.64
CA GLY A 179 -6.50 2.66 -0.26
C GLY A 179 -5.30 1.83 0.23
N PRO A 180 -4.13 1.90 -0.45
CA PRO A 180 -2.92 1.22 0.02
C PRO A 180 -2.49 1.78 1.38
N LEU A 181 -1.80 0.96 2.18
CA LEU A 181 -1.23 1.42 3.44
C LEU A 181 -0.09 2.41 3.21
N VAL A 182 0.74 2.12 2.19
CA VAL A 182 1.92 2.92 1.84
C VAL A 182 2.02 3.11 0.33
N VAL A 183 2.29 4.34 -0.10
CA VAL A 183 2.79 4.65 -1.44
C VAL A 183 4.25 5.06 -1.30
N ASN A 184 5.15 4.24 -1.81
CA ASN A 184 6.58 4.46 -1.78
C ASN A 184 7.09 4.87 -3.15
N TYR A 185 7.45 6.14 -3.29
CA TYR A 185 8.01 6.71 -4.49
C TYR A 185 9.54 6.77 -4.43
N VAL A 186 10.22 6.25 -5.46
CA VAL A 186 11.67 6.35 -5.66
C VAL A 186 11.95 6.96 -7.04
N GLY A 187 12.66 8.08 -7.09
CA GLY A 187 12.98 8.74 -8.37
C GLY A 187 13.19 10.25 -8.29
N HIS A 188 13.15 10.91 -9.45
CA HIS A 188 13.29 12.36 -9.58
C HIS A 188 12.03 13.13 -9.23
N GLY A 189 12.21 14.33 -8.73
CA GLY A 189 11.09 15.15 -8.33
C GLY A 189 11.55 16.54 -7.96
N ASN A 190 10.56 17.39 -7.76
CA ASN A 190 10.74 18.74 -7.26
C ASN A 190 9.65 19.03 -6.23
N GLU A 191 9.50 20.30 -5.85
CA GLU A 191 8.54 20.69 -4.84
C GLU A 191 7.07 20.48 -5.22
N THR A 192 6.71 20.20 -6.47
CA THR A 192 5.31 20.11 -6.94
C THR A 192 5.00 18.92 -7.84
N THR A 193 6.00 18.15 -8.24
CA THR A 193 5.90 17.12 -9.29
C THR A 193 6.76 15.91 -8.95
N LEU A 194 6.29 14.71 -9.31
CA LEU A 194 7.07 13.47 -9.30
C LEU A 194 7.30 13.00 -10.74
N MET A 195 8.54 12.62 -11.06
CA MET A 195 9.04 12.25 -12.39
C MET A 195 8.96 13.40 -13.42
N ALA A 196 9.69 13.29 -14.54
CA ALA A 196 9.65 14.30 -15.60
C ALA A 196 8.33 14.23 -16.42
N GLU A 197 7.70 13.07 -16.40
CA GLU A 197 6.50 12.67 -17.13
C GLU A 197 5.21 13.12 -16.44
N GLU A 198 5.34 13.80 -15.29
CA GLU A 198 4.24 14.39 -14.53
C GLU A 198 3.18 13.36 -14.10
N VAL A 199 3.62 12.15 -13.69
CA VAL A 199 2.75 11.10 -13.13
C VAL A 199 2.00 11.62 -11.91
N PHE A 200 2.63 12.50 -11.13
CA PHE A 200 1.97 13.33 -10.13
C PHE A 200 2.33 14.81 -10.33
N THR A 201 1.32 15.68 -10.27
CA THR A 201 1.46 17.12 -10.06
C THR A 201 0.50 17.59 -8.98
N VAL A 202 0.84 18.68 -8.28
CA VAL A 202 -0.07 19.31 -7.30
C VAL A 202 -1.45 19.65 -7.89
N SER A 203 -1.53 20.03 -9.17
CA SER A 203 -2.80 20.32 -9.84
C SER A 203 -3.73 19.11 -9.94
N ASP A 204 -3.20 17.89 -9.89
CA ASP A 204 -4.01 16.67 -10.05
C ASP A 204 -4.88 16.38 -8.83
N ILE A 205 -4.45 16.88 -7.65
CA ILE A 205 -5.14 16.65 -6.38
C ILE A 205 -6.60 17.14 -6.44
N SER A 206 -6.91 18.20 -7.21
CA SER A 206 -8.29 18.68 -7.32
C SER A 206 -9.22 17.65 -7.95
N GLU A 207 -8.71 16.87 -8.91
CA GLU A 207 -9.48 15.90 -9.70
C GLU A 207 -9.60 14.53 -9.04
N TRP A 208 -8.70 14.20 -8.10
CA TRP A 208 -8.74 12.91 -7.43
C TRP A 208 -10.08 12.65 -6.72
N ALA A 209 -10.54 11.40 -6.81
CA ALA A 209 -11.65 10.92 -6.00
C ALA A 209 -11.33 10.99 -4.49
N LYS A 210 -12.38 10.85 -3.67
CA LYS A 210 -12.20 10.70 -2.22
C LYS A 210 -11.47 9.39 -1.94
N GLN A 211 -10.60 9.40 -0.93
CA GLN A 211 -9.79 8.26 -0.56
C GLN A 211 -10.07 7.91 0.90
N ASN A 212 -10.32 6.62 1.16
CA ASN A 212 -10.58 6.11 2.49
C ASN A 212 -10.34 4.59 2.54
N PRO A 213 -9.23 4.12 3.12
CA PRO A 213 -8.23 4.88 3.86
C PRO A 213 -7.30 5.69 2.95
N MET A 214 -6.62 6.71 3.51
CA MET A 214 -5.56 7.46 2.82
C MET A 214 -4.20 6.83 3.11
N ALA A 215 -3.32 6.77 2.11
CA ALA A 215 -2.01 6.16 2.25
C ALA A 215 -1.03 7.05 3.05
N LEU A 216 -0.07 6.40 3.72
CA LEU A 216 1.19 7.03 4.09
C LEU A 216 2.06 7.15 2.84
N TRP A 217 2.55 8.35 2.54
CA TRP A 217 3.45 8.53 1.41
C TRP A 217 4.91 8.53 1.88
N VAL A 218 5.77 7.88 1.13
CA VAL A 218 7.21 7.92 1.33
C VAL A 218 7.83 8.36 0.02
N THR A 219 8.44 9.54 -0.01
CA THR A 219 8.98 10.11 -1.25
C THR A 219 10.50 10.21 -1.14
N ALA A 220 11.18 9.20 -1.67
CA ALA A 220 12.63 9.11 -1.80
C ALA A 220 13.08 9.89 -3.05
N THR A 221 12.86 11.20 -3.02
CA THR A 221 13.13 12.13 -4.14
C THR A 221 13.77 13.43 -3.65
N CYS A 222 13.96 14.44 -4.49
CA CYS A 222 14.46 15.76 -4.09
C CYS A 222 13.29 16.72 -3.78
N GLU A 223 13.40 17.46 -2.67
CA GLU A 223 12.60 18.67 -2.35
C GLU A 223 11.06 18.56 -2.33
N PHE A 224 10.47 17.38 -2.51
CA PHE A 224 9.02 17.21 -2.48
C PHE A 224 8.38 17.63 -1.13
N GLY A 225 9.16 17.49 -0.06
CA GLY A 225 8.88 17.94 1.30
C GLY A 225 9.54 19.27 1.65
N ARG A 226 9.67 20.23 0.72
CA ARG A 226 10.27 21.55 1.03
C ARG A 226 9.37 22.44 1.91
N GLN A 227 8.94 21.93 3.06
CA GLN A 227 7.94 22.55 3.92
C GLN A 227 8.46 23.79 4.67
N ASP A 228 9.78 23.98 4.74
CA ASP A 228 10.42 25.12 5.41
C ASP A 228 10.48 26.39 4.55
N SER A 229 9.96 26.33 3.32
CA SER A 229 9.90 27.48 2.43
C SER A 229 8.81 28.47 2.86
N PRO A 230 9.13 29.76 3.07
CA PRO A 230 8.11 30.78 3.30
C PRO A 230 7.38 31.16 2.00
N LEU A 231 7.99 30.93 0.83
CA LEU A 231 7.47 31.40 -0.45
C LEU A 231 6.69 30.33 -1.21
N LEU A 232 7.02 29.05 -1.01
CA LEU A 232 6.38 27.93 -1.67
C LEU A 232 5.58 27.07 -0.68
N ARG A 233 4.62 26.32 -1.20
CA ARG A 233 3.97 25.20 -0.52
C ARG A 233 4.32 23.96 -1.31
N SER A 234 4.88 22.97 -0.66
CA SER A 234 5.36 21.77 -1.36
C SER A 234 4.22 20.78 -1.62
N GLY A 235 4.43 19.84 -2.54
CA GLY A 235 3.48 18.78 -2.87
C GLY A 235 3.14 17.93 -1.65
N ALA A 236 4.11 17.72 -0.75
CA ALA A 236 3.85 17.09 0.54
C ALA A 236 2.84 17.88 1.41
N GLU A 237 2.97 19.21 1.50
CA GLU A 237 2.00 20.05 2.23
C GLU A 237 0.62 20.01 1.55
N GLU A 238 0.56 20.04 0.22
CA GLU A 238 -0.71 19.97 -0.52
C GLU A 238 -1.42 18.62 -0.33
N LEU A 239 -0.68 17.50 -0.31
CA LEU A 239 -1.23 16.18 -0.02
C LEU A 239 -1.81 16.07 1.40
N LEU A 240 -1.13 16.65 2.41
CA LEU A 240 -1.63 16.66 3.79
C LEU A 240 -2.96 17.43 3.89
N PHE A 241 -3.03 18.61 3.28
CA PHE A 241 -4.17 19.50 3.47
C PHE A 241 -5.28 19.35 2.42
N ALA A 242 -5.16 18.39 1.50
CA ALA A 242 -6.24 18.02 0.59
C ALA A 242 -7.44 17.41 1.34
N SER A 243 -8.65 17.93 1.17
CA SER A 243 -9.81 17.47 1.94
C SER A 243 -10.35 16.11 1.45
N GLN A 244 -10.45 15.12 2.35
CA GLN A 244 -10.97 13.76 2.07
C GLN A 244 -10.15 12.94 1.04
N LYS A 245 -8.91 13.36 0.77
CA LYS A 245 -7.95 12.69 -0.13
C LYS A 245 -6.53 13.16 0.17
N GLY A 246 -5.54 12.64 -0.55
CA GLY A 246 -4.12 12.97 -0.40
C GLY A 246 -3.41 11.96 0.50
N ALA A 247 -2.73 12.46 1.53
CA ALA A 247 -1.94 11.62 2.44
C ALA A 247 -2.49 11.66 3.87
N ILE A 248 -2.34 10.56 4.60
CA ILE A 248 -2.52 10.54 6.07
C ILE A 248 -1.26 11.03 6.81
N GLY A 249 -0.11 10.92 6.14
CA GLY A 249 1.20 11.40 6.58
C GLY A 249 2.21 11.21 5.46
N LEU A 250 3.37 11.87 5.57
CA LEU A 250 4.48 11.73 4.64
C LEU A 250 5.81 11.54 5.34
N LEU A 251 6.64 10.70 4.76
CA LEU A 251 8.07 10.59 5.01
C LEU A 251 8.78 11.13 3.76
N THR A 252 9.38 12.32 3.86
CA THR A 252 9.78 13.10 2.68
C THR A 252 11.04 13.92 2.90
N THR A 253 11.64 14.42 1.81
CA THR A 253 12.89 15.18 1.79
C THR A 253 12.63 16.68 1.63
N GLY A 254 13.29 17.50 2.45
CA GLY A 254 13.18 18.96 2.37
C GLY A 254 14.16 19.65 1.42
N ARG A 255 15.16 18.93 0.93
CA ARG A 255 16.30 19.44 0.15
C ARG A 255 16.77 18.42 -0.88
N PRO A 256 17.66 18.81 -1.81
CA PRO A 256 18.31 17.86 -2.70
C PRO A 256 19.10 16.82 -1.91
N VAL A 257 19.04 15.57 -2.37
CA VAL A 257 19.64 14.40 -1.72
C VAL A 257 20.19 13.44 -2.76
N PHE A 258 21.18 12.65 -2.40
CA PHE A 258 21.72 11.62 -3.28
C PHE A 258 20.81 10.39 -3.30
N SER A 259 20.65 9.76 -4.47
CA SER A 259 19.89 8.51 -4.64
C SER A 259 20.36 7.42 -3.68
N SER A 260 21.67 7.29 -3.45
CA SER A 260 22.23 6.30 -2.51
C SER A 260 21.83 6.55 -1.04
N VAL A 261 21.64 7.81 -0.64
CA VAL A 261 21.16 8.16 0.70
C VAL A 261 19.66 7.88 0.81
N ASN A 262 18.91 8.21 -0.23
CA ASN A 262 17.49 7.88 -0.35
C ASN A 262 17.26 6.37 -0.25
N PHE A 263 18.05 5.56 -0.97
CA PHE A 263 17.98 4.10 -0.90
C PHE A 263 18.19 3.59 0.52
N GLN A 264 19.27 4.00 1.20
CA GLN A 264 19.58 3.54 2.57
C GLN A 264 18.48 3.89 3.57
N LEU A 265 17.94 5.11 3.48
CA LEU A 265 16.87 5.53 4.37
C LEU A 265 15.57 4.79 4.06
N ASN A 266 15.22 4.65 2.78
CA ASN A 266 14.01 3.96 2.36
C ASN A 266 14.07 2.46 2.72
N GLU A 267 15.24 1.82 2.54
CA GLU A 267 15.48 0.45 2.97
C GLU A 267 15.27 0.32 4.49
N ALA A 268 15.80 1.24 5.29
CA ALA A 268 15.59 1.26 6.73
C ALA A 268 14.10 1.44 7.09
N PHE A 269 13.35 2.26 6.34
CA PHE A 269 11.90 2.40 6.52
C PHE A 269 11.14 1.11 6.21
N VAL A 270 11.38 0.51 5.04
CA VAL A 270 10.72 -0.73 4.59
C VAL A 270 10.94 -1.86 5.60
N ARG A 271 12.11 -1.90 6.24
CA ARG A 271 12.43 -2.87 7.30
C ARG A 271 11.68 -2.64 8.62
N GLN A 272 11.18 -1.43 8.89
CA GLN A 272 10.50 -1.09 10.14
C GLN A 272 8.98 -0.98 10.03
N VAL A 273 8.44 -0.57 8.88
CA VAL A 273 7.03 -0.15 8.73
C VAL A 273 6.01 -1.22 9.16
N PHE A 274 6.29 -2.50 8.89
CA PHE A 274 5.43 -3.63 9.29
C PHE A 274 6.01 -4.48 10.42
N ARG A 275 7.15 -4.06 11.00
CA ARG A 275 7.71 -4.75 12.16
C ARG A 275 6.75 -4.60 13.34
N LYS A 276 6.39 -5.72 13.96
CA LYS A 276 5.59 -5.73 15.20
C LYS A 276 6.49 -5.67 16.43
N ALA A 277 6.14 -4.81 17.39
CA ALA A 277 6.80 -4.74 18.70
C ALA A 277 5.88 -5.35 19.76
N GLY A 278 6.29 -6.49 20.33
CA GLY A 278 5.44 -7.23 21.28
C GLY A 278 4.10 -7.67 20.67
N GLY A 279 4.10 -8.09 19.40
CA GLY A 279 2.91 -8.54 18.68
C GLY A 279 2.00 -7.42 18.14
N GLN A 280 2.34 -6.15 18.35
CA GLN A 280 1.53 -5.02 17.90
C GLN A 280 2.22 -4.16 16.83
N SER A 281 1.42 -3.57 15.93
CA SER A 281 1.86 -2.56 14.98
C SER A 281 2.44 -1.32 15.71
N GLN A 282 3.52 -0.79 15.14
CA GLN A 282 4.20 0.39 15.65
C GLN A 282 3.51 1.68 15.18
N ASP A 283 3.64 2.75 15.97
CA ASP A 283 3.25 4.09 15.52
C ASP A 283 4.33 4.70 14.60
N LEU A 284 3.91 5.67 13.79
CA LEU A 284 4.77 6.32 12.79
C LEU A 284 6.00 6.97 13.41
N GLY A 285 5.90 7.50 14.61
CA GLY A 285 7.01 8.11 15.33
C GLY A 285 8.08 7.08 15.72
N THR A 286 7.66 5.89 16.17
CA THR A 286 8.59 4.78 16.42
C THR A 286 9.24 4.32 15.13
N ILE A 287 8.44 4.10 14.07
CA ILE A 287 8.94 3.69 12.76
C ILE A 287 9.98 4.70 12.27
N PHE A 288 9.65 5.99 12.26
CA PHE A 288 10.54 7.07 11.82
C PHE A 288 11.81 7.14 12.66
N LYS A 289 11.71 7.09 14.00
CA LYS A 289 12.87 7.08 14.90
C LYS A 289 13.82 5.92 14.57
N GLU A 290 13.30 4.71 14.43
CA GLU A 290 14.12 3.54 14.07
C GLU A 290 14.69 3.66 12.66
N THR A 291 13.91 4.12 11.68
CA THR A 291 14.40 4.40 10.31
C THR A 291 15.63 5.31 10.34
N LYS A 292 15.54 6.43 11.05
CA LYS A 292 16.62 7.44 11.13
C LYS A 292 17.85 6.89 11.84
N ASN A 293 17.66 6.18 12.95
CA ASN A 293 18.74 5.58 13.71
C ASN A 293 19.46 4.44 12.93
N GLN A 294 18.76 3.73 12.04
CA GLN A 294 19.33 2.66 11.21
C GLN A 294 19.90 3.15 9.87
N SER A 295 19.82 4.45 9.56
CA SER A 295 20.27 5.03 8.29
C SER A 295 21.24 6.21 8.47
N LEU A 296 21.91 6.29 9.62
CA LEU A 296 22.85 7.37 9.96
C LEU A 296 23.92 7.55 8.86
N ASN A 297 24.09 8.79 8.41
CA ASN A 297 25.02 9.16 7.34
C ASN A 297 25.44 10.64 7.45
N GLY A 298 25.80 11.07 8.66
CA GLY A 298 26.08 12.48 8.95
C GLY A 298 24.90 13.39 8.63
N VAL A 299 25.22 14.58 8.12
CA VAL A 299 24.23 15.61 7.77
C VAL A 299 23.23 15.20 6.69
N LEU A 300 23.55 14.19 5.86
CA LEU A 300 22.71 13.81 4.72
C LEU A 300 21.41 13.13 5.15
N ASN A 301 21.42 12.43 6.29
CA ASN A 301 20.21 11.83 6.85
C ASN A 301 19.21 12.89 7.36
N ARG A 302 19.68 14.08 7.75
CA ARG A 302 18.89 15.12 8.45
C ARG A 302 17.82 15.78 7.57
N ASN A 303 17.87 15.56 6.26
CA ASN A 303 16.94 16.14 5.29
C ASN A 303 15.59 15.42 5.18
N PHE A 304 15.44 14.30 5.87
CA PHE A 304 14.22 13.50 5.84
C PHE A 304 13.35 13.78 7.06
N SER A 305 12.07 14.09 6.85
CA SER A 305 11.11 14.48 7.89
C SER A 305 9.87 13.62 7.86
N LEU A 306 9.26 13.42 9.04
CA LEU A 306 7.89 12.92 9.17
C LEU A 306 6.93 14.12 9.23
N LEU A 307 6.14 14.29 8.17
CA LEU A 307 5.01 15.21 8.16
C LEU A 307 3.72 14.47 8.45
N GLY A 308 3.17 14.62 9.64
CA GLY A 308 2.00 13.89 10.11
C GLY A 308 2.04 13.67 11.62
N ASP A 309 1.08 12.92 12.12
CA ASP A 309 1.00 12.55 13.53
C ASP A 309 1.94 11.37 13.83
N PRO A 310 2.98 11.54 14.66
CA PRO A 310 3.88 10.46 15.05
C PRO A 310 3.22 9.41 15.96
N SER A 311 2.05 9.66 16.52
CA SER A 311 1.31 8.67 17.31
C SER A 311 0.39 7.77 16.48
N LEU A 312 0.12 8.15 15.22
CA LEU A 312 -0.71 7.37 14.31
C LEU A 312 -0.11 5.99 14.04
N LYS A 313 -0.95 4.97 13.97
CA LYS A 313 -0.59 3.64 13.47
C LYS A 313 -1.23 3.42 12.11
N LEU A 314 -0.53 2.78 11.19
CA LEU A 314 -1.13 2.35 9.93
C LEU A 314 -2.28 1.39 10.21
N ALA A 315 -3.34 1.46 9.39
CA ALA A 315 -4.54 0.64 9.51
C ALA A 315 -4.33 -0.82 9.06
N ALA A 316 -3.19 -1.41 9.44
CA ALA A 316 -2.87 -2.81 9.25
C ALA A 316 -3.66 -3.68 10.25
N PRO A 317 -4.10 -4.89 9.84
CA PRO A 317 -4.79 -5.83 10.73
C PRO A 317 -4.01 -6.14 12.02
N GLU A 318 -4.71 -6.11 13.16
CA GLU A 318 -4.10 -6.33 14.49
C GLU A 318 -4.00 -7.82 14.85
N LEU A 319 -4.95 -8.64 14.36
CA LEU A 319 -4.98 -10.08 14.59
C LEU A 319 -4.29 -10.84 13.45
N GLU A 320 -3.96 -12.11 13.70
CA GLU A 320 -3.35 -13.00 12.72
C GLU A 320 -4.31 -14.14 12.38
N ILE A 321 -4.20 -14.71 11.18
CA ILE A 321 -4.90 -15.95 10.80
C ILE A 321 -3.86 -17.07 10.71
N ALA A 322 -4.05 -18.11 11.51
CA ALA A 322 -3.26 -19.33 11.46
C ALA A 322 -3.99 -20.37 10.61
N VAL A 323 -3.35 -20.81 9.52
CA VAL A 323 -3.88 -21.90 8.68
C VAL A 323 -3.59 -23.24 9.36
N ASN A 324 -4.65 -23.96 9.76
CA ASN A 324 -4.52 -25.27 10.39
C ASN A 324 -4.15 -26.34 9.35
N GLY A 325 -4.65 -26.21 8.12
CA GLY A 325 -4.29 -27.10 7.02
C GLY A 325 -5.28 -27.07 5.86
N PHE A 326 -4.92 -27.82 4.82
CA PHE A 326 -5.75 -28.09 3.65
C PHE A 326 -6.14 -29.57 3.64
N PHE A 327 -7.39 -29.87 3.31
CA PHE A 327 -7.95 -31.21 3.41
C PHE A 327 -8.67 -31.59 2.12
N LYS A 328 -8.70 -32.90 1.85
CA LYS A 328 -9.64 -33.46 0.88
C LYS A 328 -10.94 -33.81 1.60
N PRO A 329 -12.11 -33.77 0.95
CA PRO A 329 -13.38 -34.16 1.56
C PRO A 329 -13.39 -35.57 2.18
N SER A 330 -12.53 -36.47 1.70
CA SER A 330 -12.40 -37.84 2.16
C SER A 330 -11.27 -38.09 3.17
N SER A 331 -10.53 -37.05 3.58
CA SER A 331 -9.33 -37.16 4.42
C SER A 331 -9.41 -36.24 5.64
N THR A 332 -9.02 -36.76 6.80
CA THR A 332 -8.79 -35.95 8.01
C THR A 332 -7.33 -35.51 8.15
N GLU A 333 -6.44 -36.04 7.32
CA GLU A 333 -5.02 -35.66 7.30
C GLU A 333 -4.81 -34.43 6.40
N PRO A 334 -4.04 -33.44 6.86
CA PRO A 334 -3.73 -32.26 6.07
C PRO A 334 -2.83 -32.61 4.88
N GLN A 335 -2.91 -31.78 3.84
CA GLN A 335 -2.15 -31.93 2.61
C GLN A 335 -1.22 -30.74 2.40
N ASP A 336 0.01 -31.05 1.98
CA ASP A 336 1.01 -30.05 1.63
C ASP A 336 0.90 -29.59 0.17
N THR A 337 0.36 -30.47 -0.69
CA THR A 337 0.21 -30.25 -2.13
C THR A 337 -1.26 -30.18 -2.51
N LEU A 338 -1.65 -29.07 -3.12
CA LEU A 338 -2.98 -28.82 -3.64
C LEU A 338 -3.01 -29.19 -5.13
N ILE A 339 -3.84 -30.17 -5.49
CA ILE A 339 -3.94 -30.67 -6.86
C ILE A 339 -5.08 -29.95 -7.57
N ALA A 340 -4.82 -29.47 -8.78
CA ALA A 340 -5.81 -28.75 -9.56
C ALA A 340 -7.08 -29.56 -9.84
N LEU A 341 -8.23 -28.88 -9.87
CA LEU A 341 -9.56 -29.47 -10.06
C LEU A 341 -9.93 -30.58 -9.06
N GLU A 342 -9.21 -30.69 -7.94
CA GLU A 342 -9.65 -31.45 -6.78
C GLU A 342 -10.19 -30.49 -5.72
N GLU A 343 -11.32 -30.84 -5.09
CA GLU A 343 -11.89 -30.05 -3.99
C GLU A 343 -10.90 -29.95 -2.83
N ILE A 344 -10.61 -28.72 -2.43
CA ILE A 344 -9.74 -28.38 -1.31
C ILE A 344 -10.60 -27.72 -0.23
N GLU A 345 -10.57 -28.26 0.98
CA GLU A 345 -11.13 -27.63 2.18
C GLU A 345 -10.00 -26.99 3.00
N LEU A 346 -10.08 -25.68 3.21
CA LEU A 346 -9.21 -24.91 4.10
C LEU A 346 -9.86 -24.79 5.47
N ILE A 347 -9.08 -25.04 6.52
CA ILE A 347 -9.44 -24.69 7.90
C ILE A 347 -8.37 -23.73 8.44
N ALA A 348 -8.82 -22.60 8.98
CA ALA A 348 -7.95 -21.63 9.63
C ALA A 348 -8.64 -21.00 10.86
N GLU A 349 -7.83 -20.37 11.69
CA GLU A 349 -8.26 -19.75 12.94
C GLU A 349 -7.75 -18.31 13.06
N VAL A 350 -8.60 -17.41 13.54
CA VAL A 350 -8.20 -16.08 13.98
C VAL A 350 -7.50 -16.21 15.34
N ILE A 351 -6.28 -15.74 15.44
CA ILE A 351 -5.43 -15.84 16.63
C ILE A 351 -4.95 -14.47 17.11
N ASP A 352 -4.76 -14.36 18.42
CA ASP A 352 -4.07 -13.22 19.01
C ASP A 352 -2.55 -13.37 18.76
N PRO A 353 -1.88 -12.34 18.21
CA PRO A 353 -0.48 -12.45 17.79
C PRO A 353 0.50 -12.63 18.96
N ILE A 354 0.10 -12.31 20.19
CA ILE A 354 0.94 -12.36 21.39
C ILE A 354 0.81 -13.72 22.08
N THR A 355 -0.42 -14.11 22.40
CA THR A 355 -0.74 -15.34 23.14
C THR A 355 -0.79 -16.56 22.22
N LYS A 356 -0.97 -16.35 20.91
CA LYS A 356 -1.23 -17.39 19.90
C LYS A 356 -2.50 -18.21 20.17
N ALA A 357 -3.36 -17.74 21.06
CA ALA A 357 -4.65 -18.36 21.32
C ALA A 357 -5.68 -17.95 20.26
N THR A 358 -6.56 -18.88 19.91
CA THR A 358 -7.74 -18.63 19.08
C THR A 358 -8.63 -17.56 19.72
N VAL A 359 -9.01 -16.56 18.94
CA VAL A 359 -9.93 -15.50 19.37
C VAL A 359 -11.36 -16.00 19.15
N SER A 360 -11.84 -16.86 20.05
CA SER A 360 -13.14 -17.52 19.90
C SER A 360 -14.35 -16.57 19.93
N SER A 361 -14.15 -15.31 20.32
CA SER A 361 -15.18 -14.27 20.26
C SER A 361 -15.33 -13.65 18.87
N PHE A 362 -14.38 -13.89 17.96
CA PHE A 362 -14.38 -13.27 16.63
C PHE A 362 -15.48 -13.88 15.76
N ASN A 363 -16.41 -13.06 15.29
CA ASN A 363 -17.47 -13.46 14.37
C ASN A 363 -17.64 -12.41 13.28
N GLY A 364 -17.55 -12.83 12.02
CA GLY A 364 -17.58 -11.90 10.90
C GLY A 364 -17.38 -12.61 9.58
N ASP A 365 -16.73 -11.94 8.64
CA ASP A 365 -16.50 -12.48 7.31
C ASP A 365 -15.00 -12.60 7.02
N TYR A 366 -14.68 -13.45 6.05
CA TYR A 366 -13.34 -13.54 5.50
C TYR A 366 -13.39 -13.50 3.98
N ILE A 367 -12.31 -12.99 3.40
CA ILE A 367 -11.98 -13.12 1.99
C ILE A 367 -10.62 -13.78 1.86
N LEU A 368 -10.47 -14.68 0.88
CA LEU A 368 -9.20 -15.30 0.55
C LEU A 368 -8.88 -15.09 -0.93
N GLU A 369 -7.60 -14.95 -1.22
CA GLU A 369 -7.03 -14.78 -2.55
C GLU A 369 -5.86 -15.76 -2.70
N LEU A 370 -5.96 -16.69 -3.66
CA LEU A 370 -4.87 -17.56 -4.06
C LEU A 370 -4.34 -17.09 -5.41
N ARG A 371 -3.05 -16.75 -5.47
CA ARG A 371 -2.35 -16.45 -6.72
C ARG A 371 -1.29 -17.49 -7.06
N ALA A 372 -0.94 -17.57 -8.35
CA ALA A 372 0.14 -18.42 -8.85
C ALA A 372 1.52 -17.89 -8.42
N ALA A 373 2.58 -18.64 -8.74
CA ALA A 373 3.93 -18.13 -8.52
C ALA A 373 4.17 -16.86 -9.35
N ALA A 374 4.99 -15.95 -8.81
CA ALA A 374 5.36 -14.74 -9.53
C ALA A 374 6.04 -15.09 -10.86
N THR A 375 5.64 -14.42 -11.93
CA THR A 375 6.17 -14.65 -13.28
C THR A 375 6.99 -13.45 -13.77
N PRO A 376 7.99 -13.67 -14.66
CA PRO A 376 8.75 -12.56 -15.23
C PRO A 376 7.85 -11.59 -15.97
N SER A 377 7.99 -10.32 -15.63
CA SER A 377 7.40 -9.16 -16.29
C SER A 377 8.51 -8.26 -16.81
N ARG A 378 8.22 -7.54 -17.90
CA ARG A 378 9.21 -6.73 -18.60
C ARG A 378 8.62 -5.37 -18.93
N THR A 379 9.39 -4.31 -18.66
CA THR A 379 9.01 -2.94 -19.01
C THR A 379 9.17 -2.68 -20.52
N LEU A 380 8.74 -1.51 -20.99
CA LEU A 380 8.76 -1.11 -22.40
C LEU A 380 10.17 -0.68 -22.85
N GLY A 381 10.99 -0.16 -21.94
CA GLY A 381 12.36 0.26 -22.21
C GLY A 381 12.41 1.57 -22.98
N ASP A 382 11.71 2.59 -22.48
CA ASP A 382 11.61 3.91 -23.10
C ASP A 382 12.93 4.69 -22.99
N GLU A 383 13.42 4.98 -21.77
CA GLU A 383 14.70 5.64 -21.55
C GLU A 383 15.89 4.68 -21.47
N ASN A 384 15.64 3.43 -21.10
CA ASN A 384 16.66 2.44 -20.75
C ASN A 384 16.39 1.08 -21.40
N SER A 385 17.33 0.13 -21.28
CA SER A 385 17.03 -1.25 -21.68
C SER A 385 15.85 -1.78 -20.86
N PRO A 386 14.91 -2.52 -21.47
CA PRO A 386 13.77 -3.10 -20.75
C PRO A 386 14.21 -3.82 -19.48
N PHE A 387 13.61 -3.43 -18.37
CA PHE A 387 13.87 -3.96 -17.04
C PHE A 387 12.96 -5.18 -16.77
N GLU A 388 13.54 -6.22 -16.19
CA GLU A 388 12.82 -7.45 -15.84
C GLU A 388 12.65 -7.55 -14.32
N TYR A 389 11.44 -7.93 -13.89
CA TYR A 389 11.09 -8.14 -12.49
C TYR A 389 10.06 -9.27 -12.37
N LEU A 390 9.82 -9.76 -11.16
CA LEU A 390 8.82 -10.80 -10.90
C LEU A 390 7.54 -10.16 -10.38
N GLU A 391 6.40 -10.63 -10.88
CA GLU A 391 5.10 -10.09 -10.47
C GLU A 391 4.05 -11.19 -10.28
N GLU A 392 3.25 -11.05 -9.24
CA GLU A 392 2.18 -11.96 -8.85
C GLU A 392 0.86 -11.59 -9.57
N LYS A 393 0.81 -11.82 -10.89
CA LYS A 393 -0.32 -11.39 -11.74
C LYS A 393 -1.52 -12.32 -11.71
N THR A 394 -1.27 -13.62 -11.70
CA THR A 394 -2.32 -14.61 -11.98
C THR A 394 -3.11 -14.93 -10.72
N LEU A 395 -4.34 -14.42 -10.65
CA LEU A 395 -5.35 -14.86 -9.69
C LEU A 395 -5.80 -16.29 -10.02
N LEU A 396 -5.65 -17.24 -9.10
CA LEU A 396 -6.12 -18.61 -9.29
C LEU A 396 -7.51 -18.83 -8.68
N PHE A 397 -7.78 -18.20 -7.54
CA PHE A 397 -9.08 -18.27 -6.87
C PHE A 397 -9.27 -17.07 -5.94
N ARG A 398 -10.49 -16.54 -5.87
CA ARG A 398 -10.92 -15.52 -4.91
C ARG A 398 -12.28 -15.90 -4.35
N GLY A 399 -12.41 -15.94 -3.02
CA GLY A 399 -13.65 -16.37 -2.38
C GLY A 399 -13.89 -15.72 -1.03
N GLN A 400 -15.16 -15.61 -0.66
CA GLN A 400 -15.66 -15.06 0.59
C GLN A 400 -16.50 -16.08 1.34
N GLY A 401 -16.43 -16.05 2.67
CA GLY A 401 -17.30 -16.80 3.57
C GLY A 401 -17.34 -16.17 4.95
N SER A 402 -17.87 -16.90 5.93
CA SER A 402 -18.03 -16.41 7.30
C SER A 402 -17.05 -17.05 8.27
N VAL A 403 -16.67 -16.29 9.30
CA VAL A 403 -15.89 -16.72 10.44
C VAL A 403 -16.84 -16.91 11.62
N GLU A 404 -16.84 -18.11 12.21
CA GLU A 404 -17.67 -18.46 13.35
C GLU A 404 -16.79 -18.88 14.53
N ASN A 405 -16.94 -18.19 15.66
CA ASN A 405 -16.18 -18.45 16.88
C ASN A 405 -14.65 -18.50 16.65
N GLY A 406 -14.14 -17.58 15.83
CA GLY A 406 -12.73 -17.50 15.46
C GLY A 406 -12.26 -18.57 14.47
N VAL A 407 -13.14 -19.42 13.95
CA VAL A 407 -12.80 -20.47 12.97
C VAL A 407 -13.40 -20.11 11.62
N LEU A 408 -12.60 -20.25 10.56
CA LEU A 408 -13.05 -20.10 9.19
C LEU A 408 -12.83 -21.38 8.40
N LYS A 409 -13.79 -21.69 7.52
CA LYS A 409 -13.76 -22.86 6.64
C LYS A 409 -14.15 -22.44 5.25
N GLY A 410 -13.31 -22.78 4.27
CA GLY A 410 -13.56 -22.45 2.87
C GLY A 410 -13.26 -23.62 1.96
N LYS A 411 -14.07 -23.78 0.92
CA LYS A 411 -13.84 -24.75 -0.14
C LYS A 411 -13.46 -24.06 -1.43
N PHE A 412 -12.44 -24.58 -2.10
CA PHE A 412 -12.03 -24.03 -3.40
C PHE A 412 -11.44 -25.08 -4.33
N LEU A 413 -11.42 -24.73 -5.62
CA LEU A 413 -10.70 -25.43 -6.67
C LEU A 413 -9.58 -24.54 -7.20
N ILE A 414 -8.53 -25.19 -7.69
CA ILE A 414 -7.43 -24.53 -8.38
C ILE A 414 -7.51 -24.93 -9.85
N PRO A 415 -7.34 -23.98 -10.79
CA PRO A 415 -7.36 -24.31 -12.20
C PRO A 415 -6.21 -25.21 -12.61
N ASN A 416 -6.44 -26.05 -13.63
CA ASN A 416 -5.41 -26.99 -14.11
C ASN A 416 -4.34 -26.33 -14.98
N HIS A 417 -4.57 -25.10 -15.45
CA HIS A 417 -3.56 -24.32 -16.15
C HIS A 417 -2.78 -23.51 -15.12
N LEU A 418 -1.66 -24.08 -14.68
CA LEU A 418 -0.67 -23.47 -13.80
C LEU A 418 0.55 -23.02 -14.62
N SER A 419 1.32 -22.06 -14.10
CA SER A 419 2.49 -21.52 -14.83
C SER A 419 3.62 -22.56 -14.96
N GLN A 420 3.69 -23.50 -14.01
CA GLN A 420 4.56 -24.67 -14.03
C GLN A 420 3.74 -25.90 -13.60
N PRO A 421 4.13 -27.14 -13.96
CA PRO A 421 3.44 -28.35 -13.52
C PRO A 421 3.33 -28.48 -12.00
N ILE A 422 4.35 -27.95 -11.30
CA ILE A 422 4.38 -27.78 -9.85
C ILE A 422 4.93 -26.39 -9.57
N GLU A 423 4.21 -25.60 -8.79
CA GLU A 423 4.63 -24.25 -8.40
C GLU A 423 4.24 -23.91 -6.96
N SER A 424 4.82 -22.86 -6.40
CA SER A 424 4.39 -22.32 -5.11
C SER A 424 3.27 -21.33 -5.34
N GLY A 425 2.11 -21.57 -4.74
CA GLY A 425 1.04 -20.59 -4.68
C GLY A 425 1.33 -19.51 -3.63
N ASN A 426 0.51 -18.47 -3.65
CA ASN A 426 0.45 -17.47 -2.59
C ASN A 426 -1.00 -17.29 -2.13
N LEU A 427 -1.34 -17.80 -0.96
CA LEU A 427 -2.66 -17.66 -0.35
C LEU A 427 -2.62 -16.55 0.71
N ARG A 428 -3.39 -15.49 0.50
CA ARG A 428 -3.67 -14.47 1.52
C ARG A 428 -5.10 -14.60 2.00
N ILE A 429 -5.30 -14.43 3.31
CA ILE A 429 -6.62 -14.45 3.94
C ILE A 429 -6.75 -13.18 4.76
N LEU A 430 -7.87 -12.50 4.63
CA LEU A 430 -8.26 -11.35 5.43
C LEU A 430 -9.62 -11.65 6.06
N ALA A 431 -9.75 -11.43 7.36
CA ALA A 431 -11.02 -11.52 8.07
C ALA A 431 -11.32 -10.22 8.81
N TRP A 432 -12.60 -9.89 8.96
CA TRP A 432 -13.05 -8.69 9.67
C TRP A 432 -14.41 -8.94 10.34
N GLU A 433 -14.71 -8.16 11.37
CA GLU A 433 -16.06 -8.06 11.94
C GLU A 433 -16.75 -6.80 11.38
N GLU A 434 -18.05 -6.84 11.12
CA GLU A 434 -18.76 -5.65 10.60
C GLU A 434 -19.00 -4.60 11.69
N GLU A 435 -19.30 -5.04 12.92
CA GLU A 435 -19.65 -4.14 14.03
C GLU A 435 -18.43 -3.61 14.81
N SER A 436 -17.26 -4.21 14.60
CA SER A 436 -16.01 -3.83 15.25
C SER A 436 -14.96 -3.43 14.20
N ALA A 437 -13.90 -2.73 14.62
CA ALA A 437 -12.77 -2.43 13.72
C ALA A 437 -11.74 -3.57 13.67
N TYR A 438 -12.03 -4.74 14.25
CA TYR A 438 -11.06 -5.84 14.31
C TYR A 438 -10.92 -6.51 12.95
N ARG A 439 -9.66 -6.67 12.56
CA ARG A 439 -9.24 -7.33 11.33
C ARG A 439 -8.12 -8.31 11.63
N ALA A 440 -8.12 -9.44 10.93
CA ALA A 440 -7.10 -10.46 11.01
C ALA A 440 -6.53 -10.74 9.61
N VAL A 441 -5.23 -10.99 9.51
CA VAL A 441 -4.59 -11.36 8.24
C VAL A 441 -3.73 -12.60 8.39
N GLY A 442 -3.71 -13.45 7.36
CA GLY A 442 -2.84 -14.61 7.27
C GLY A 442 -2.30 -14.79 5.87
N HIS A 443 -1.18 -15.51 5.79
CA HIS A 443 -0.52 -15.82 4.55
C HIS A 443 0.13 -17.20 4.63
N ILE A 444 0.04 -17.97 3.55
CA ILE A 444 0.76 -19.24 3.38
C ILE A 444 1.08 -19.48 1.90
N LYS A 445 2.19 -20.16 1.63
CA LYS A 445 2.62 -20.55 0.28
C LYS A 445 2.45 -22.05 0.07
N PRO A 446 1.26 -22.54 -0.32
CA PRO A 446 1.04 -23.95 -0.56
C PRO A 446 1.75 -24.42 -1.84
N ILE A 447 2.07 -25.72 -1.92
CA ILE A 447 2.55 -26.32 -3.17
C ILE A 447 1.34 -26.60 -4.05
N LEU A 448 1.36 -26.12 -5.29
CA LEU A 448 0.32 -26.36 -6.29
C LEU A 448 0.81 -27.38 -7.31
N SER A 449 -0.06 -28.27 -7.76
CA SER A 449 0.26 -29.26 -8.78
C SER A 449 -0.85 -29.40 -9.80
N GLN A 450 -0.48 -29.49 -11.08
CA GLN A 450 -1.42 -29.83 -12.14
C GLN A 450 -1.95 -31.26 -11.94
N ASN A 451 -3.21 -31.45 -12.31
CA ASN A 451 -3.85 -32.75 -12.35
C ASN A 451 -3.56 -33.44 -13.68
N PRO A 452 -2.91 -34.62 -13.69
CA PRO A 452 -2.59 -35.35 -14.91
C PRO A 452 -3.82 -35.97 -15.58
N THR A 453 -4.93 -36.09 -14.85
CA THR A 453 -6.19 -36.68 -15.31
C THR A 453 -7.35 -35.76 -14.91
N PRO A 454 -7.44 -34.55 -15.49
CA PRO A 454 -8.48 -33.61 -15.14
C PRO A 454 -9.86 -34.18 -15.49
N PRO A 455 -10.90 -33.91 -14.68
CA PRO A 455 -12.27 -34.22 -15.04
C PRO A 455 -12.64 -33.62 -16.41
N ASN A 456 -13.42 -34.35 -17.20
CA ASN A 456 -13.92 -33.85 -18.49
C ASN A 456 -15.28 -33.20 -18.26
N ASP A 457 -15.28 -31.88 -18.07
CA ASP A 457 -16.49 -31.06 -18.01
C ASP A 457 -16.79 -30.42 -19.37
N GLN A 458 -18.06 -30.44 -19.75
CA GLN A 458 -18.59 -29.85 -20.98
C GLN A 458 -19.83 -28.99 -20.72
N THR A 459 -20.24 -28.85 -19.45
CA THR A 459 -21.36 -28.00 -19.05
C THR A 459 -20.82 -26.60 -18.79
N GLY A 460 -21.48 -25.58 -19.33
CA GLY A 460 -21.12 -24.20 -19.03
C GLY A 460 -21.84 -23.70 -17.77
N PRO A 461 -21.39 -22.58 -17.20
CA PRO A 461 -21.98 -22.01 -16.00
C PRO A 461 -23.40 -21.48 -16.25
N GLU A 462 -24.24 -21.59 -15.23
CA GLU A 462 -25.53 -20.91 -15.18
C GLU A 462 -25.31 -19.44 -14.77
N ILE A 463 -25.68 -18.50 -15.63
CA ILE A 463 -25.49 -17.05 -15.40
C ILE A 463 -26.86 -16.38 -15.22
N SER A 464 -27.07 -15.81 -14.04
CA SER A 464 -28.28 -15.06 -13.68
C SER A 464 -27.93 -13.56 -13.57
N PRO A 465 -28.26 -12.74 -14.59
CA PRO A 465 -27.87 -11.33 -14.60
C PRO A 465 -28.60 -10.51 -13.54
N ALA A 466 -27.87 -9.57 -12.92
CA ALA A 466 -28.35 -8.58 -11.99
C ALA A 466 -28.11 -7.18 -12.59
N LEU A 467 -29.12 -6.66 -13.32
CA LEU A 467 -29.02 -5.43 -14.11
C LEU A 467 -30.08 -4.41 -13.67
N GLU A 468 -29.89 -3.78 -12.50
CA GLU A 468 -30.79 -2.76 -11.94
C GLU A 468 -32.28 -3.19 -11.91
N GLY A 469 -32.53 -4.44 -11.50
CA GLY A 469 -33.88 -5.00 -11.40
C GLY A 469 -34.46 -5.54 -12.72
N LYS A 470 -33.70 -5.52 -13.82
CA LYS A 470 -34.04 -6.26 -15.04
C LYS A 470 -33.42 -7.65 -15.01
N THR A 471 -34.25 -8.66 -15.17
CA THR A 471 -33.85 -10.08 -15.21
C THR A 471 -34.00 -10.70 -16.60
N GLU A 472 -34.73 -10.04 -17.52
CA GLU A 472 -34.96 -10.51 -18.88
C GLU A 472 -34.76 -9.37 -19.90
N GLY A 473 -34.24 -9.73 -21.07
CA GLY A 473 -33.97 -8.79 -22.16
C GLY A 473 -35.24 -8.32 -22.89
N PRO A 474 -35.16 -7.25 -23.70
CA PRO A 474 -33.95 -6.50 -24.04
C PRO A 474 -33.49 -5.56 -22.91
N PHE A 475 -32.17 -5.54 -22.67
CA PHE A 475 -31.54 -4.70 -21.66
C PHE A 475 -31.27 -3.28 -22.20
N VAL A 476 -32.27 -2.41 -22.07
CA VAL A 476 -32.19 -0.99 -22.51
C VAL A 476 -32.24 -0.07 -21.29
N PHE A 477 -31.27 0.83 -21.14
CA PHE A 477 -31.19 1.77 -20.01
C PHE A 477 -31.14 3.21 -20.52
N ASN A 478 -31.77 4.13 -19.78
CA ASN A 478 -31.77 5.57 -20.09
C ASN A 478 -30.65 6.29 -19.33
N THR A 479 -29.45 5.72 -19.32
CA THR A 479 -28.25 6.25 -18.64
C THR A 479 -27.00 5.76 -19.37
N THR A 480 -25.93 6.53 -19.29
CA THR A 480 -24.60 6.18 -19.82
C THR A 480 -23.67 5.58 -18.75
N GLN A 481 -24.18 5.39 -17.54
CA GLN A 481 -23.51 4.66 -16.45
C GLN A 481 -24.53 3.71 -15.84
N ILE A 482 -24.20 2.41 -15.80
CA ILE A 482 -25.03 1.37 -15.19
C ILE A 482 -24.20 0.48 -14.27
N GLN A 483 -24.81 0.00 -13.20
CA GLN A 483 -24.25 -1.12 -12.45
C GLN A 483 -24.68 -2.44 -13.09
N VAL A 484 -23.69 -3.27 -13.40
CA VAL A 484 -23.87 -4.59 -14.01
C VAL A 484 -23.28 -5.65 -13.09
N GLY A 485 -24.09 -6.61 -12.69
CA GLY A 485 -23.63 -7.80 -11.99
C GLY A 485 -24.29 -9.07 -12.50
N ALA A 486 -23.85 -10.20 -11.99
CA ALA A 486 -24.50 -11.49 -12.18
C ALA A 486 -24.21 -12.44 -11.02
N ASP A 487 -25.17 -13.30 -10.73
CA ASP A 487 -24.93 -14.52 -9.96
C ASP A 487 -24.54 -15.62 -10.94
N ILE A 488 -23.43 -16.31 -10.67
CA ILE A 488 -22.91 -17.39 -11.51
C ILE A 488 -22.83 -18.67 -10.69
N PHE A 489 -23.31 -19.77 -11.25
CA PHE A 489 -23.22 -21.11 -10.65
C PHE A 489 -22.60 -22.12 -11.62
N ASP A 490 -21.65 -22.90 -11.12
CA ASP A 490 -21.06 -24.04 -11.82
C ASP A 490 -20.59 -25.10 -10.82
N LEU A 491 -20.87 -26.38 -11.09
CA LEU A 491 -20.49 -27.48 -10.20
C LEU A 491 -18.96 -27.64 -10.06
N ASN A 492 -18.20 -27.22 -11.07
CA ASN A 492 -16.74 -27.25 -11.09
C ASN A 492 -16.13 -25.85 -10.92
N GLY A 493 -16.94 -24.89 -10.45
CA GLY A 493 -16.52 -23.52 -10.18
C GLY A 493 -16.20 -22.71 -11.43
N ILE A 494 -15.81 -21.46 -11.21
CA ILE A 494 -15.51 -20.51 -12.29
C ILE A 494 -14.01 -20.30 -12.38
N GLN A 495 -13.49 -20.52 -13.58
CA GLN A 495 -12.09 -20.25 -13.91
C GLN A 495 -11.88 -18.74 -14.04
N VAL A 496 -10.92 -18.20 -13.26
CA VAL A 496 -10.58 -16.77 -13.26
C VAL A 496 -9.11 -16.50 -13.57
N SER A 497 -8.31 -17.52 -13.90
CA SER A 497 -6.87 -17.31 -14.10
C SER A 497 -6.48 -16.49 -15.32
N GLY A 498 -7.37 -16.42 -16.31
CA GLY A 498 -7.08 -15.80 -17.60
C GLY A 498 -5.92 -16.43 -18.37
N GLN A 499 -5.44 -17.60 -17.93
CA GLN A 499 -4.35 -18.31 -18.60
C GLN A 499 -4.87 -19.27 -19.68
N VAL A 500 -6.17 -19.55 -19.73
CA VAL A 500 -6.77 -20.42 -20.74
C VAL A 500 -7.46 -19.56 -21.83
N PRO A 501 -6.94 -19.55 -23.07
CA PRO A 501 -7.52 -18.74 -24.13
C PRO A 501 -9.00 -19.03 -24.36
N GLY A 502 -9.83 -17.99 -24.37
CA GLY A 502 -11.26 -18.09 -24.62
C GLY A 502 -12.11 -18.53 -23.42
N GLN A 503 -11.52 -18.59 -22.22
CA GLN A 503 -12.23 -18.91 -20.97
C GLN A 503 -12.27 -17.75 -19.97
N ASP A 504 -11.98 -16.52 -20.41
CA ASP A 504 -12.14 -15.34 -19.58
C ASP A 504 -13.62 -15.08 -19.28
N LEU A 505 -13.90 -14.64 -18.05
CA LEU A 505 -15.17 -14.01 -17.73
C LEU A 505 -15.13 -12.58 -18.28
N TYR A 506 -16.05 -12.23 -19.18
CA TYR A 506 -16.10 -10.89 -19.73
C TYR A 506 -17.52 -10.36 -19.87
N LEU A 507 -17.64 -9.04 -19.81
CA LEU A 507 -18.84 -8.28 -20.11
C LEU A 507 -18.60 -7.46 -21.38
N GLN A 508 -19.53 -7.53 -22.33
CA GLN A 508 -19.51 -6.68 -23.52
C GLN A 508 -20.79 -5.86 -23.59
N VAL A 509 -20.65 -4.54 -23.64
CA VAL A 509 -21.77 -3.60 -23.74
C VAL A 509 -21.87 -3.12 -25.19
N ASN A 510 -22.96 -3.49 -25.87
CA ASN A 510 -23.16 -3.22 -27.30
C ASN A 510 -21.95 -3.67 -28.14
N ASP A 511 -21.39 -2.78 -28.97
CA ASP A 511 -20.25 -3.05 -29.85
C ASP A 511 -18.90 -2.59 -29.24
N GLN A 512 -18.85 -2.29 -27.93
CA GLN A 512 -17.60 -1.88 -27.27
C GLN A 512 -16.66 -3.07 -27.04
N SER A 513 -15.40 -2.76 -26.74
CA SER A 513 -14.41 -3.77 -26.35
C SER A 513 -14.87 -4.50 -25.08
N PRO A 514 -14.69 -5.84 -25.00
CA PRO A 514 -14.99 -6.61 -23.79
C PRO A 514 -14.21 -6.10 -22.57
N ILE A 515 -14.89 -6.07 -21.43
CA ILE A 515 -14.31 -5.81 -20.11
C ILE A 515 -14.05 -7.17 -19.47
N ILE A 516 -12.80 -7.48 -19.15
CA ILE A 516 -12.42 -8.71 -18.46
C ILE A 516 -12.78 -8.57 -16.98
N LEU A 517 -13.49 -9.57 -16.44
CA LEU A 517 -14.07 -9.57 -15.09
C LEU A 517 -13.41 -10.57 -14.15
N ASN A 518 -12.34 -11.25 -14.58
CA ASN A 518 -11.68 -12.30 -13.81
C ASN A 518 -11.30 -11.87 -12.38
N GLU A 519 -10.72 -10.67 -12.21
CA GLU A 519 -10.35 -10.12 -10.89
C GLU A 519 -11.56 -9.60 -10.07
N GLU A 520 -12.70 -9.36 -10.75
CA GLU A 520 -13.95 -8.86 -10.15
C GLU A 520 -14.87 -9.99 -9.69
N PHE A 521 -14.65 -11.22 -10.18
CA PHE A 521 -15.40 -12.38 -9.74
C PHE A 521 -15.03 -12.77 -8.31
N LEU A 522 -16.05 -13.01 -7.49
CA LEU A 522 -15.93 -13.41 -6.11
C LEU A 522 -16.80 -14.64 -5.85
N ALA A 523 -16.17 -15.77 -5.51
CA ALA A 523 -16.91 -16.92 -5.01
C ALA A 523 -17.49 -16.62 -3.61
N ILE A 524 -18.68 -17.12 -3.29
CA ILE A 524 -19.41 -16.74 -2.06
C ILE A 524 -19.82 -17.97 -1.23
N ASN A 525 -20.30 -17.73 -0.01
CA ASN A 525 -20.78 -18.75 0.93
C ASN A 525 -19.73 -19.79 1.32
N GLY A 526 -18.44 -19.44 1.29
CA GLY A 526 -17.34 -20.36 1.58
C GLY A 526 -17.24 -21.54 0.61
N SER A 527 -17.79 -21.41 -0.60
CA SER A 527 -17.74 -22.41 -1.67
C SER A 527 -17.15 -21.82 -2.95
N TYR A 528 -16.78 -22.68 -3.90
CA TYR A 528 -16.35 -22.29 -5.25
C TYR A 528 -17.47 -22.39 -6.30
N GLU A 529 -18.58 -23.07 -5.98
CA GLU A 529 -19.63 -23.38 -6.96
C GLU A 529 -20.48 -22.17 -7.34
N LYS A 530 -20.62 -21.20 -6.42
CA LYS A 530 -21.41 -19.98 -6.65
C LYS A 530 -20.53 -18.76 -6.44
N GLY A 531 -20.67 -17.77 -7.31
CA GLY A 531 -20.04 -16.47 -7.15
C GLY A 531 -20.83 -15.34 -7.79
N THR A 532 -20.27 -14.13 -7.65
CA THR A 532 -20.87 -12.91 -8.18
C THR A 532 -19.79 -11.94 -8.63
N PHE A 533 -20.17 -10.97 -9.47
CA PHE A 533 -19.38 -9.78 -9.75
C PHE A 533 -20.32 -8.57 -9.81
N LEU A 534 -19.80 -7.37 -9.56
CA LEU A 534 -20.52 -6.11 -9.73
C LEU A 534 -19.57 -5.04 -10.24
N VAL A 535 -19.85 -4.49 -11.41
CA VAL A 535 -19.04 -3.45 -12.06
C VAL A 535 -19.90 -2.27 -12.49
N THR A 536 -19.30 -1.09 -12.60
CA THR A 536 -19.96 0.07 -13.20
C THR A 536 -19.39 0.29 -14.60
N VAL A 537 -20.26 0.37 -15.61
CA VAL A 537 -19.90 0.50 -17.03
C VAL A 537 -20.59 1.67 -17.70
#